data_AF-A0A1Y5FJJ1-F1
#
_entry.id   AF-A0A1Y5FJJ1-F1
#
_cell.length_a   1.000
_cell.length_b   1.000
_cell.length_c   1.000
_cell.angle_alpha   90.00
_cell.angle_beta   90.00
_cell.angle_gamma   90.00
#
_symmetry.space_group_name_H-M   'P 1'
#
loop_
_entity.id
_entity.type
_entity.pdbx_description
1 polymer ?
#
loop_
_entity_poly.entity_id
_entity_poly.type
_entity_poly.pdbx_seq_one_letter_code
_entity_poly.pdbx_strand_id
1 'polypeptide(L)'
;MGSEIFGVILGAMGSIASLISLIFSISKGRESIKLSVSLLLVVFLTGTSSYFSYQYYKVTQPEYIKTQKMTQLRASAKSFISQHPTFRSYWEEGINEGVAKSGLIVLEMHKDLFPENYASIKSDIEKDIAYSKEHRDSSGQRQSLEAAAELIYSTMTTLAGGS
;
A
#
# COMPACT_ATOMS: atom_id res chain seq x y z
N MET A 1 15.80 8.82 -0.03
CA MET A 1 15.69 7.57 -0.81
C MET A 1 16.75 7.43 -1.90
N GLY A 2 17.04 8.45 -2.74
CA GLY A 2 18.06 8.32 -3.79
C GLY A 2 19.51 8.10 -3.31
N SER A 3 19.89 8.67 -2.15
CA SER A 3 21.23 8.54 -1.57
C SER A 3 21.52 7.15 -1.01
N GLU A 4 20.52 6.46 -0.46
CA GLU A 4 20.67 5.12 0.11
C GLU A 4 20.88 4.06 -0.97
N ILE A 5 20.14 4.18 -2.09
CA ILE A 5 20.30 3.30 -3.25
C ILE A 5 21.68 3.49 -3.87
N PHE A 6 22.15 4.74 -3.97
CA PHE A 6 23.50 5.04 -4.47
C PHE A 6 24.60 4.43 -3.58
N GLY A 7 24.42 4.48 -2.26
CA GLY A 7 25.32 3.84 -1.29
C GLY A 7 25.37 2.31 -1.44
N VAL A 8 24.23 1.66 -1.65
CA VAL A 8 24.16 0.20 -1.90
C VAL A 8 24.88 -0.18 -3.20
N ILE A 9 24.73 0.61 -4.25
CA ILE A 9 25.40 0.37 -5.54
C ILE A 9 26.93 0.53 -5.40
N LEU A 10 27.40 1.60 -4.75
CA LEU A 10 28.82 1.81 -4.48
C LEU A 10 29.42 0.73 -3.59
N GLY A 11 28.70 0.32 -2.54
CA GLY A 11 29.10 -0.78 -1.66
C GLY A 11 29.24 -2.10 -2.42
N ALA A 12 28.26 -2.42 -3.26
CA ALA A 12 28.31 -3.61 -4.12
C ALA A 12 29.51 -3.57 -5.08
N MET A 13 29.76 -2.43 -5.75
CA MET A 13 30.93 -2.25 -6.62
C MET A 13 32.25 -2.43 -5.86
N GLY A 14 32.36 -1.92 -4.64
CA GLY A 14 33.53 -2.10 -3.78
C GLY A 14 33.78 -3.55 -3.38
N SER A 15 32.72 -4.28 -2.99
CA SER A 15 32.82 -5.71 -2.65
C SER A 15 33.22 -6.57 -3.86
N ILE A 16 32.73 -6.23 -5.06
CA ILE A 16 33.09 -6.89 -6.32
C ILE A 16 34.58 -6.68 -6.64
N ALA A 17 35.06 -5.44 -6.55
CA ALA A 17 36.46 -5.13 -6.78
C ALA A 17 37.38 -5.88 -5.81
N SER A 18 36.97 -6.00 -4.54
CA SER A 18 37.72 -6.75 -3.53
C SER A 18 37.77 -8.25 -3.80
N LEU A 19 36.66 -8.85 -4.27
CA LEU A 19 36.60 -10.26 -4.66
C LEU A 19 37.49 -10.57 -5.87
N ILE A 20 37.46 -9.71 -6.90
CA ILE A 20 38.31 -9.84 -8.08
C ILE A 20 39.79 -9.72 -7.69
N SER A 21 40.14 -8.77 -6.81
CA SER A 21 41.51 -8.60 -6.32
C SER A 21 41.99 -9.80 -5.48
N LEU A 22 41.12 -10.39 -4.66
CA LEU A 22 41.42 -11.58 -3.87
C LEU A 22 41.75 -12.79 -4.76
N ILE A 23 40.96 -12.99 -5.83
CA ILE A 23 41.14 -14.09 -6.79
C ILE A 23 42.46 -13.93 -7.56
N PHE A 24 42.78 -12.70 -7.97
CA PHE A 24 44.07 -12.39 -8.61
C PHE A 24 45.27 -12.63 -7.67
N SER A 25 45.09 -12.38 -6.36
CA SER A 25 46.13 -12.54 -5.33
C SER A 25 46.36 -13.98 -4.89
N ILE A 26 45.32 -14.83 -4.85
CA ILE A 26 45.42 -16.22 -4.36
C ILE A 26 45.92 -17.18 -5.46
N SER A 27 45.66 -16.88 -6.73
CA SER A 27 46.01 -17.77 -7.84
C SER A 27 47.48 -17.61 -8.26
N LYS A 28 48.34 -18.52 -7.79
CA LYS A 28 49.72 -18.70 -8.28
C LYS A 28 49.73 -19.79 -9.35
N GLY A 29 49.79 -19.37 -10.62
CA GLY A 29 50.00 -20.25 -11.79
C GLY A 29 48.73 -20.64 -12.54
N ARG A 30 48.73 -20.37 -13.86
CA ARG A 30 47.67 -20.54 -14.89
C ARG A 30 46.68 -19.38 -15.01
N GLU A 31 47.02 -18.44 -15.88
CA GLU A 31 46.20 -17.28 -16.26
C GLU A 31 44.80 -17.65 -16.78
N SER A 32 44.65 -18.81 -17.43
CA SER A 32 43.36 -19.28 -17.94
C SER A 32 42.33 -19.52 -16.84
N ILE A 33 42.74 -20.05 -15.68
CA ILE A 33 41.85 -20.30 -14.54
C ILE A 33 41.41 -18.98 -13.91
N LYS A 34 42.30 -17.97 -13.83
CA LYS A 34 41.97 -16.63 -13.33
C LYS A 34 40.88 -15.97 -14.20
N LEU A 35 41.07 -16.04 -15.52
CA LEU A 35 40.12 -15.49 -16.48
C LEU A 35 38.77 -16.19 -16.36
N SER A 36 38.72 -17.52 -16.37
CA SER A 36 37.47 -18.28 -16.27
C SER A 36 36.69 -18.01 -14.97
N VAL A 37 37.37 -17.95 -13.82
CA VAL A 37 36.72 -17.64 -12.54
C VAL A 37 36.21 -16.20 -12.51
N SER A 38 36.99 -15.24 -13.03
CA SER A 38 36.53 -13.84 -13.12
C SER A 38 35.31 -13.70 -14.03
N LEU A 39 35.27 -14.41 -15.15
CA LEU A 39 34.17 -14.39 -16.10
C LEU A 39 32.89 -14.97 -15.49
N LEU A 40 33.01 -16.05 -14.71
CA LEU A 40 31.89 -16.66 -14.00
C LEU A 40 31.33 -15.69 -12.94
N LEU A 41 32.20 -14.99 -12.22
CA LEU A 41 31.81 -13.95 -11.26
C LEU A 41 31.11 -12.77 -11.95
N VAL A 42 31.64 -12.30 -13.08
CA VAL A 42 31.01 -11.22 -13.87
C VAL A 42 29.64 -11.62 -14.39
N VAL A 43 29.46 -12.86 -14.85
CA VAL A 43 28.16 -13.38 -15.29
C VAL A 43 27.17 -13.46 -14.13
N PHE A 44 27.62 -13.93 -12.96
CA PHE A 44 26.78 -13.98 -11.77
C PHE A 44 26.37 -12.56 -11.31
N LEU A 45 27.28 -11.61 -11.40
CA LEU A 45 27.05 -10.21 -11.02
C LEU A 45 26.15 -9.47 -12.00
N THR A 46 26.31 -9.69 -13.30
CA THR A 46 25.42 -9.11 -14.30
C THR A 46 24.01 -9.70 -14.21
N GLY A 47 23.89 -11.02 -13.96
CA GLY A 47 22.61 -11.67 -13.71
C GLY A 47 21.88 -11.11 -12.49
N THR A 48 22.58 -10.98 -11.36
CA THR A 48 22.00 -10.43 -10.13
C THR A 48 21.66 -8.94 -10.26
N SER A 49 22.53 -8.14 -10.87
CA SER A 49 22.27 -6.72 -11.15
C SER A 49 21.04 -6.52 -12.05
N SER A 50 20.91 -7.32 -13.12
CA SER A 50 19.73 -7.27 -14.00
C SER A 50 18.44 -7.64 -13.28
N TYR A 51 18.49 -8.60 -12.35
CA TYR A 51 17.33 -8.97 -11.52
C TYR A 51 16.91 -7.83 -10.58
N PHE A 52 17.86 -7.23 -9.86
CA PHE A 52 17.57 -6.10 -8.98
C PHE A 52 17.09 -4.86 -9.75
N SER A 53 17.69 -4.58 -10.91
CA SER A 53 17.27 -3.49 -11.79
C SER A 53 15.84 -3.69 -12.32
N TYR A 54 15.47 -4.93 -12.67
CA TYR A 54 14.11 -5.27 -13.06
C TYR A 54 13.10 -5.10 -11.92
N GLN A 55 13.46 -5.54 -10.70
CA GLN A 55 12.61 -5.33 -9.52
C GLN A 55 12.47 -3.85 -9.18
N TYR A 56 13.57 -3.08 -9.28
CA TYR A 56 13.54 -1.64 -9.11
C TYR A 56 12.65 -0.97 -10.15
N TYR A 57 12.77 -1.36 -11.43
CA TYR A 57 11.91 -0.88 -12.50
C TYR A 57 10.42 -1.15 -12.23
N LYS A 58 10.08 -2.35 -11.75
CA LYS A 58 8.71 -2.69 -11.32
C LYS A 58 8.19 -1.82 -10.18
N VAL A 59 9.02 -1.54 -9.18
CA VAL A 59 8.65 -0.71 -8.03
C VAL A 59 8.58 0.77 -8.41
N THR A 60 9.32 1.22 -9.43
CA THR A 60 9.33 2.62 -9.86
C THR A 60 8.19 2.95 -10.83
N GLN A 61 7.49 1.93 -11.37
CA GLN A 61 6.32 2.16 -12.22
C GLN A 61 5.09 2.57 -11.38
N PRO A 62 4.56 3.80 -11.56
CA PRO A 62 3.45 4.30 -10.76
C PRO A 62 2.17 3.47 -10.93
N GLU A 63 1.97 2.84 -12.09
CA GLU A 63 0.81 1.97 -12.35
C GLU A 63 0.83 0.68 -11.54
N TYR A 64 2.01 0.08 -11.33
CA TYR A 64 2.14 -1.15 -10.54
C TYR A 64 1.83 -0.88 -9.06
N ILE A 65 2.37 0.21 -8.51
CA ILE A 65 2.05 0.66 -7.15
C ILE A 65 0.54 0.93 -7.02
N LYS A 66 -0.06 1.64 -7.99
CA LYS A 66 -1.49 1.93 -7.98
C LYS A 66 -2.34 0.66 -7.97
N THR A 67 -1.96 -0.34 -8.77
CA THR A 67 -2.66 -1.63 -8.85
C THR A 67 -2.56 -2.42 -7.54
N GLN A 68 -1.38 -2.45 -6.91
CA GLN A 68 -1.23 -3.08 -5.59
C GLN A 68 -2.07 -2.37 -4.53
N LYS A 69 -2.03 -1.03 -4.48
CA LYS A 69 -2.81 -0.23 -3.54
C LYS A 69 -4.32 -0.42 -3.74
N MET A 70 -4.79 -0.49 -4.98
CA MET A 70 -6.20 -0.82 -5.30
C MET A 70 -6.58 -2.23 -4.84
N THR A 71 -5.65 -3.18 -4.91
CA THR A 71 -5.88 -4.56 -4.44
C THR A 71 -5.96 -4.62 -2.92
N GLN A 72 -5.09 -3.87 -2.22
CA GLN A 72 -5.16 -3.71 -0.77
C GLN A 72 -6.47 -3.03 -0.34
N LEU A 73 -6.87 -1.94 -1.01
CA LEU A 73 -8.14 -1.26 -0.75
C LEU A 73 -9.33 -2.22 -0.90
N ARG A 74 -9.37 -3.01 -1.97
CA ARG A 74 -10.40 -4.05 -2.17
C ARG A 74 -10.43 -5.07 -1.04
N ALA A 75 -9.27 -5.52 -0.58
CA ALA A 75 -9.18 -6.46 0.53
C ALA A 75 -9.67 -5.86 1.84
N SER A 76 -9.25 -4.62 2.15
CA SER A 76 -9.72 -3.85 3.31
C SER A 76 -11.24 -3.65 3.28
N ALA A 77 -11.79 -3.27 2.12
CA ALA A 77 -13.23 -3.08 1.93
C ALA A 77 -14.01 -4.39 2.11
N LYS A 78 -13.53 -5.52 1.58
CA LYS A 78 -14.14 -6.84 1.82
C LYS A 78 -14.10 -7.24 3.29
N SER A 79 -12.97 -7.00 3.95
CA SER A 79 -12.83 -7.26 5.39
C SER A 79 -13.83 -6.41 6.20
N PHE A 80 -13.96 -5.13 5.86
CA PHE A 80 -14.92 -4.23 6.50
C PHE A 80 -16.36 -4.74 6.38
N ILE A 81 -16.80 -5.10 5.17
CA ILE A 81 -18.15 -5.64 4.92
C ILE A 81 -18.38 -6.92 5.72
N SER A 82 -17.38 -7.81 5.79
CA SER A 82 -17.49 -9.06 6.54
C SER A 82 -17.60 -8.86 8.06
N GLN A 83 -17.02 -7.78 8.58
CA GLN A 83 -17.08 -7.43 10.01
C GLN A 83 -18.37 -6.68 10.38
N HIS A 84 -19.04 -6.08 9.39
CA HIS A 84 -20.29 -5.32 9.56
C HIS A 84 -21.45 -5.89 8.71
N PRO A 85 -21.80 -7.19 8.82
CA PRO A 85 -22.81 -7.83 7.95
C PRO A 85 -24.24 -7.33 8.22
N THR A 86 -24.48 -6.76 9.40
CA THR A 86 -25.79 -6.27 9.87
C THR A 86 -25.77 -4.76 9.99
N PHE A 87 -25.60 -4.06 8.87
CA PHE A 87 -25.87 -2.62 8.79
C PHE A 87 -27.38 -2.28 8.97
N ARG A 88 -28.27 -3.28 9.07
CA ARG A 88 -29.73 -3.10 8.98
C ARG A 88 -30.48 -2.72 10.26
N SER A 89 -29.83 -2.33 11.36
CA SER A 89 -30.55 -1.96 12.58
C SER A 89 -30.69 -0.45 12.72
N TYR A 90 -31.88 0.07 12.38
CA TYR A 90 -32.34 1.45 12.59
C TYR A 90 -32.19 1.94 14.06
N TRP A 91 -31.91 1.04 15.01
CA TRP A 91 -32.06 1.29 16.45
C TRP A 91 -30.75 1.40 17.24
N GLU A 92 -29.58 1.20 16.63
CA GLU A 92 -28.30 1.16 17.36
C GLU A 92 -27.36 2.30 16.94
N GLU A 93 -27.58 3.50 17.49
CA GLU A 93 -26.80 4.72 17.22
C GLU A 93 -25.28 4.53 17.39
N GLY A 94 -24.85 3.80 18.42
CA GLY A 94 -23.43 3.53 18.68
C GLY A 94 -22.79 2.61 17.63
N ILE A 95 -23.59 1.76 16.97
CA ILE A 95 -23.11 0.90 15.88
C ILE A 95 -22.96 1.72 14.60
N ASN A 96 -23.92 2.59 14.28
CA ASN A 96 -23.85 3.43 13.09
C ASN A 96 -22.68 4.43 13.16
N GLU A 97 -22.46 5.08 14.30
CA GLU A 97 -21.28 5.95 14.49
C GLU A 97 -19.98 5.14 14.39
N GLY A 98 -19.96 3.92 14.93
CA GLY A 98 -18.82 3.00 14.85
C GLY A 98 -18.47 2.64 13.40
N VAL A 99 -19.48 2.24 12.61
CA VAL A 99 -19.36 1.89 11.19
C VAL A 99 -18.88 3.09 10.36
N ALA A 100 -19.45 4.27 10.57
CA ALA A 100 -19.05 5.48 9.86
C ALA A 100 -17.57 5.82 10.13
N LYS A 101 -17.14 5.77 11.40
CA LYS A 101 -15.75 6.04 11.79
C LYS A 101 -14.77 4.97 11.29
N SER A 102 -15.09 3.69 11.44
CA SER A 102 -14.22 2.61 10.98
C SER A 102 -14.07 2.62 9.45
N GLY A 103 -15.12 2.98 8.72
CA GLY A 103 -15.05 3.16 7.27
C GLY A 103 -14.18 4.34 6.86
N LEU A 104 -14.29 5.48 7.55
CA LEU A 104 -13.41 6.62 7.33
C LEU A 104 -11.93 6.28 7.56
N ILE A 105 -11.62 5.45 8.57
CA ILE A 105 -10.24 4.98 8.80
C ILE A 105 -9.72 4.20 7.58
N VAL A 106 -10.53 3.30 7.03
CA VAL A 106 -10.16 2.55 5.81
C VAL A 106 -9.92 3.49 4.63
N LEU A 107 -10.77 4.51 4.45
CA LEU A 107 -10.59 5.50 3.39
C LEU A 107 -9.34 6.37 3.59
N GLU A 108 -9.06 6.83 4.81
CA GLU A 108 -7.88 7.66 5.13
C GLU A 108 -6.57 6.91 4.87
N MET A 109 -6.52 5.59 5.14
CA MET A 109 -5.37 4.73 4.81
C MET A 109 -5.07 4.65 3.30
N HIS A 110 -6.06 4.94 2.45
CA HIS A 110 -6.00 4.79 1.00
C HIS A 110 -6.35 6.08 0.23
N LYS A 111 -6.29 7.24 0.91
CA LYS A 111 -6.70 8.54 0.34
C LYS A 111 -5.93 8.96 -0.90
N ASP A 112 -4.72 8.45 -1.06
CA ASP A 112 -3.83 8.74 -2.18
C ASP A 112 -4.35 8.17 -3.51
N LEU A 113 -5.26 7.19 -3.46
CA LEU A 113 -5.89 6.64 -4.66
C LEU A 113 -6.99 7.56 -5.23
N PHE A 114 -7.69 8.31 -4.36
CA PHE A 114 -8.85 9.12 -4.74
C PHE A 114 -8.98 10.40 -3.88
N PRO A 115 -8.02 11.34 -3.96
CA PRO A 115 -7.96 12.47 -3.03
C PRO A 115 -9.18 13.40 -3.08
N GLU A 116 -9.73 13.66 -4.27
CA GLU A 116 -10.90 14.54 -4.46
C GLU A 116 -12.18 13.89 -3.91
N ASN A 117 -12.44 12.64 -4.29
CA ASN A 117 -13.60 11.89 -3.80
C ASN A 117 -13.51 11.65 -2.28
N TYR A 118 -12.30 11.40 -1.77
CA TYR A 118 -12.04 11.23 -0.35
C TYR A 118 -12.44 12.47 0.45
N ALA A 119 -12.01 13.65 0.02
CA ALA A 119 -12.32 14.90 0.72
C ALA A 119 -13.83 15.18 0.80
N SER A 120 -14.56 14.91 -0.30
CA SER A 120 -16.02 15.05 -0.32
C SER A 120 -16.69 14.07 0.64
N ILE A 121 -16.39 12.77 0.52
CA ILE A 121 -16.99 11.72 1.35
C ILE A 121 -16.69 11.97 2.84
N LYS A 122 -15.45 12.34 3.16
CA LYS A 122 -15.05 12.70 4.52
C LYS A 122 -15.88 13.86 5.06
N SER A 123 -16.01 14.94 4.28
CA SER A 123 -16.76 16.13 4.68
C SER A 123 -18.23 15.80 4.95
N ASP A 124 -18.86 15.00 4.10
CA ASP A 124 -20.27 14.63 4.25
C ASP A 124 -20.50 13.81 5.53
N ILE A 125 -19.65 12.80 5.77
CA ILE A 125 -19.74 11.95 6.96
C ILE A 125 -19.42 12.74 8.24
N GLU A 126 -18.40 13.59 8.22
CA GLU A 126 -18.04 14.41 9.39
C GLU A 126 -19.15 15.39 9.73
N LYS A 127 -19.83 15.95 8.72
CA LYS A 127 -20.99 16.82 8.91
C LYS A 127 -22.16 16.08 9.55
N ASP A 128 -22.46 14.87 9.09
CA ASP A 128 -23.56 14.06 9.64
C ASP A 128 -23.26 13.59 11.07
N ILE A 129 -22.00 13.23 11.36
CA ILE A 129 -21.55 12.94 12.73
C ILE A 129 -21.59 14.19 13.62
N ALA A 130 -21.22 15.36 13.10
CA ALA A 130 -21.29 16.61 13.87
C ALA A 130 -22.74 17.00 14.20
N TYR A 131 -23.62 16.95 13.20
CA TYR A 131 -25.05 17.23 13.36
C TYR A 131 -25.70 16.32 14.41
N SER A 132 -25.37 15.02 14.38
CA SER A 132 -25.87 14.05 15.36
C SER A 132 -25.40 14.35 16.79
N LYS A 133 -24.17 14.82 16.98
CA LYS A 133 -23.65 15.22 18.30
C LYS A 133 -24.32 16.47 18.86
N GLU A 134 -24.74 17.39 17.98
CA GLU A 134 -25.44 18.62 18.38
C GLU A 134 -26.92 18.37 18.72
N HIS A 135 -27.54 17.31 18.17
CA HIS A 135 -28.98 17.03 18.30
C HIS A 135 -29.27 15.68 18.96
N ARG A 136 -28.56 15.37 20.05
CA ARG A 136 -28.47 14.08 20.79
C ARG A 136 -29.77 13.40 21.26
N ASP A 137 -30.93 14.03 21.11
CA ASP A 137 -32.23 13.47 21.53
C ASP A 137 -33.29 13.55 20.43
N SER A 138 -32.87 13.76 19.17
CA SER A 138 -33.77 13.94 18.03
C SER A 138 -33.81 12.73 17.11
N SER A 139 -34.95 12.49 16.47
CA SER A 139 -35.02 11.57 15.33
C SER A 139 -34.02 11.93 14.22
N GLY A 140 -33.66 13.21 14.09
CA GLY A 140 -32.68 13.72 13.15
C GLY A 140 -31.24 13.24 13.42
N GLN A 141 -30.86 13.01 14.68
CA GLN A 141 -29.56 12.42 15.02
C GLN A 141 -29.43 11.01 14.46
N ARG A 142 -30.45 10.17 14.69
CA ARG A 142 -30.47 8.77 14.23
C ARG A 142 -30.38 8.70 12.72
N GLN A 143 -31.21 9.49 12.05
CA GLN A 143 -31.25 9.56 10.59
C GLN A 143 -29.90 10.01 10.00
N SER A 144 -29.21 10.95 10.66
CA SER A 144 -27.91 11.43 10.17
C SER A 144 -26.79 10.39 10.38
N LEU A 145 -26.77 9.68 11.52
CA LEU A 145 -25.81 8.59 11.73
C LEU A 145 -26.06 7.40 10.81
N GLU A 146 -27.33 7.09 10.53
CA GLU A 146 -27.71 6.07 9.56
C GLU A 146 -27.26 6.45 8.15
N ALA A 147 -27.54 7.68 7.70
CA ALA A 147 -27.10 8.17 6.40
C ALA A 147 -25.56 8.11 6.23
N ALA A 148 -24.82 8.54 7.26
CA ALA A 148 -23.36 8.48 7.26
C ALA A 148 -22.84 7.04 7.12
N ALA A 149 -23.46 6.11 7.83
CA ALA A 149 -23.04 4.72 7.83
C ALA A 149 -23.52 3.96 6.58
N GLU A 150 -24.67 4.31 6.01
CA GLU A 150 -25.15 3.86 4.69
C GLU A 150 -24.18 4.28 3.59
N LEU A 151 -23.79 5.55 3.59
CA LEU A 151 -22.87 6.10 2.61
C LEU A 151 -21.53 5.37 2.65
N ILE A 152 -20.99 5.13 3.85
CA ILE A 152 -19.75 4.34 4.04
C ILE A 152 -19.94 2.90 3.56
N TYR A 153 -21.01 2.25 3.96
CA TYR A 153 -21.22 0.84 3.62
C TYR A 153 -21.39 0.65 2.11
N SER A 154 -22.15 1.54 1.45
CA SER A 154 -22.29 1.59 0.00
C SER A 154 -20.95 1.83 -0.69
N THR A 155 -20.19 2.84 -0.23
CA THR A 155 -18.85 3.13 -0.75
C THR A 155 -17.92 1.93 -0.64
N MET A 156 -17.90 1.26 0.51
CA MET A 156 -17.10 0.05 0.72
C MET A 156 -17.54 -1.10 -0.18
N THR A 157 -18.85 -1.26 -0.41
CA THR A 157 -19.39 -2.27 -1.32
C THR A 157 -18.93 -2.04 -2.76
N THR A 158 -19.02 -0.80 -3.24
CA THR A 158 -18.50 -0.42 -4.57
C THR A 158 -16.99 -0.65 -4.66
N LEU A 159 -16.23 -0.26 -3.64
CA LEU A 159 -14.77 -0.45 -3.60
C LEU A 159 -14.36 -1.93 -3.53
N ALA A 160 -15.17 -2.79 -2.89
CA ALA A 160 -14.96 -4.23 -2.83
C ALA A 160 -15.25 -4.94 -4.18
N GLY A 161 -15.83 -4.23 -5.15
CA GLY A 161 -16.24 -4.76 -6.46
C GLY A 161 -17.67 -5.29 -6.49
N GLY A 162 -18.50 -4.94 -5.50
CA GLY A 162 -19.94 -5.19 -5.52
C GLY A 162 -20.64 -4.11 -6.36
N SER A 163 -21.48 -4.56 -7.29
CA SER A 163 -22.48 -3.76 -8.00
C SER A 163 -23.80 -3.74 -7.24
#